data_AF-A0A174BQP4-F1
#
_entry.id   AF-A0A174BQP4-F1
#
_cell.length_a   1.000
_cell.length_b   1.000
_cell.length_c   1.000
_cell.angle_alpha   90.00
_cell.angle_beta   90.00
_cell.angle_gamma   90.00
#
_symmetry.space_group_name_H-M   'P 1'
#
loop_
_entity.id
_entity.type
_entity.pdbx_description
1 polymer ?
#
loop_
_entity_poly.entity_id
_entity_poly.type
_entity_poly.pdbx_seq_one_letter_code
_entity_poly.pdbx_strand_id
1 'polypeptide(L)'
;MYDKTSSAQFKKYGSIYDEPKDLHSDELIQREVVTTDRVISSLYHFSEPVYVEVKDGMAYILIGDSSDGEFKLFGIHRNLEIKANMYFNIIPMMDQVKFNLIIPPNYNLNIEFLNPPYEYNRILPTINIPEIMAYYYTIKSPNYKFKGERHNIYELTFVDNGTLETSIDNVSYTLNSYDLIIYGKNQLHTQNVNSDSSCSYLTVMFDMECKDDSLICNRVFHCRKELYKAIRTFAKNISSTLPYTQNLILSNFHEIIIRLFQYDYLGTESDKLPTETQQYFQDELLEGILAYIDKMVCEPITIEELCGKFSVSRSSLQTLFKNNLNTSPKKYINDLKLAKSKLLIKENKYTISEIAFMLGFSSIHYFSRAFTQHFEISPSEYAQTVFKS
;
A
#
# COMPACT_ATOMS: atom_id res chain seq x y z
N MET A 1 18.58 -2.50 -13.93
CA MET A 1 19.29 -3.29 -12.90
C MET A 1 20.76 -3.02 -13.12
N TYR A 2 21.50 -2.51 -12.13
CA TYR A 2 22.94 -2.31 -12.32
C TYR A 2 23.63 -3.67 -12.42
N ASP A 3 24.50 -3.83 -13.42
CA ASP A 3 25.28 -5.06 -13.59
C ASP A 3 26.33 -5.17 -12.47
N LYS A 4 26.72 -6.39 -12.13
CA LYS A 4 27.82 -6.64 -11.17
C LYS A 4 29.12 -6.90 -11.92
N THR A 5 30.26 -6.63 -11.30
CA THR A 5 31.57 -6.99 -11.87
C THR A 5 31.77 -8.50 -12.03
N SER A 6 30.97 -9.33 -11.34
CA SER A 6 30.92 -10.78 -11.55
C SER A 6 30.10 -11.21 -12.78
N SER A 7 29.44 -10.29 -13.48
CA SER A 7 28.64 -10.60 -14.66
C SER A 7 29.50 -10.94 -15.88
N ALA A 8 28.94 -11.71 -16.82
CA ALA A 8 29.62 -12.02 -18.08
C ALA A 8 29.96 -10.76 -18.90
N GLN A 9 29.16 -9.69 -18.76
CA GLN A 9 29.38 -8.42 -19.46
C GLN A 9 30.68 -7.73 -19.01
N PHE A 10 31.07 -7.87 -17.75
CA PHE A 10 32.29 -7.23 -17.23
C PHE A 10 33.58 -7.84 -17.82
N LYS A 11 33.54 -9.09 -18.29
CA LYS A 11 34.69 -9.79 -18.90
C LYS A 11 35.31 -9.04 -20.08
N LYS A 12 34.57 -8.14 -20.72
CA LYS A 12 35.11 -7.23 -21.75
C LYS A 12 36.21 -6.35 -21.16
N TYR A 13 35.96 -5.78 -19.98
CA TYR A 13 36.76 -4.74 -19.35
C TYR A 13 37.78 -5.27 -18.33
N GLY A 14 37.50 -6.41 -17.72
CA GLY A 14 38.30 -6.90 -16.60
C GLY A 14 37.92 -8.29 -16.11
N SER A 15 38.52 -8.67 -14.99
CA SER A 15 38.27 -9.90 -14.24
C SER A 15 38.09 -9.58 -12.75
N ILE A 16 37.54 -10.54 -12.03
CA ILE A 16 37.44 -10.48 -10.57
C ILE A 16 38.40 -11.49 -9.94
N TYR A 17 38.89 -11.18 -8.76
CA TYR A 17 39.70 -12.09 -7.94
C TYR A 17 39.37 -11.90 -6.46
N ASP A 18 39.70 -12.90 -5.64
CA ASP A 18 39.23 -12.98 -4.24
C ASP A 18 40.29 -12.54 -3.23
N GLU A 19 41.50 -13.07 -3.34
CA GLU A 19 42.58 -12.77 -2.41
C GLU A 19 43.29 -11.47 -2.77
N PRO A 20 43.63 -10.59 -1.80
CA PRO A 20 44.39 -9.38 -2.08
C PRO A 20 45.72 -9.66 -2.79
N LYS A 21 46.17 -8.73 -3.63
CA LYS A 21 47.45 -8.82 -4.32
C LYS A 21 48.62 -8.76 -3.34
N ASP A 22 49.55 -9.69 -3.46
CA ASP A 22 50.84 -9.61 -2.79
C ASP A 22 51.75 -8.64 -3.55
N LEU A 23 51.92 -7.45 -2.98
CA LEU A 23 52.67 -6.35 -3.60
C LEU A 23 54.16 -6.69 -3.77
N HIS A 24 54.73 -7.53 -2.89
CA HIS A 24 56.15 -7.85 -2.91
C HIS A 24 56.48 -8.92 -3.94
N SER A 25 55.66 -9.97 -4.04
CA SER A 25 55.87 -11.03 -5.04
C SER A 25 55.63 -10.54 -6.47
N ASP A 26 54.65 -9.65 -6.65
CA ASP A 26 54.19 -9.20 -7.96
C ASP A 26 54.91 -7.91 -8.43
N GLU A 27 55.86 -7.39 -7.63
CA GLU A 27 56.55 -6.11 -7.86
C GLU A 27 55.57 -4.94 -8.12
N LEU A 28 54.45 -4.87 -7.38
CA LEU A 28 53.40 -3.86 -7.57
C LEU A 28 53.51 -2.72 -6.56
N ILE A 29 53.02 -1.53 -6.93
CA ILE A 29 52.84 -0.40 -6.02
C ILE A 29 51.36 -0.19 -5.72
N GLN A 30 51.07 0.32 -4.54
CA GLN A 30 49.71 0.62 -4.09
C GLN A 30 49.54 2.11 -3.80
N ARG A 31 48.42 2.67 -4.24
CA ARG A 31 47.95 3.98 -3.82
C ARG A 31 46.58 3.85 -3.18
N GLU A 32 46.46 4.37 -1.98
CA GLU A 32 45.17 4.47 -1.31
C GLU A 32 44.43 5.70 -1.82
N VAL A 33 43.19 5.53 -2.24
CA VAL A 33 42.33 6.58 -2.78
C VAL A 33 41.04 6.62 -1.96
N VAL A 34 40.65 7.84 -1.56
CA VAL A 34 39.36 8.12 -0.93
C VAL A 34 38.61 9.07 -1.84
N THR A 35 37.36 8.74 -2.17
CA THR A 35 36.51 9.59 -3.00
C THR A 35 35.09 9.69 -2.45
N THR A 36 34.55 10.90 -2.53
CA THR A 36 33.15 11.26 -2.28
C THR A 36 32.43 11.65 -3.57
N ASP A 37 33.14 11.66 -4.70
CA ASP A 37 32.68 12.27 -5.95
C ASP A 37 31.64 11.40 -6.64
N ARG A 38 30.46 11.99 -6.87
CA ARG A 38 29.36 11.34 -7.61
C ARG A 38 29.13 11.97 -8.98
N VAL A 39 29.84 13.06 -9.26
CA VAL A 39 29.93 13.72 -10.56
C VAL A 39 31.35 13.48 -11.04
N ILE A 40 31.51 12.66 -12.07
CA ILE A 40 32.81 12.24 -12.58
C ILE A 40 33.18 13.12 -13.76
N SER A 41 34.14 14.02 -13.54
CA SER A 41 34.69 14.90 -14.56
C SER A 41 35.91 14.31 -15.29
N SER A 42 36.47 13.21 -14.80
CA SER A 42 37.63 12.58 -15.42
C SER A 42 37.70 11.07 -15.19
N LEU A 43 38.42 10.38 -16.07
CA LEU A 43 38.65 8.94 -16.02
C LEU A 43 40.14 8.64 -15.97
N TYR A 44 40.50 7.63 -15.19
CA TYR A 44 41.82 7.01 -15.23
C TYR A 44 41.97 6.19 -16.50
N HIS A 45 43.10 6.31 -17.17
CA HIS A 45 43.50 5.45 -18.27
C HIS A 45 44.94 4.98 -18.04
N PHE A 46 45.12 3.67 -17.99
CA PHE A 46 46.44 3.04 -17.87
C PHE A 46 46.73 2.17 -19.08
N SER A 47 47.97 2.23 -19.58
CA SER A 47 48.42 1.36 -20.67
C SER A 47 48.65 -0.09 -20.21
N GLU A 48 48.72 -0.31 -18.90
CA GLU A 48 48.92 -1.59 -18.24
C GLU A 48 47.64 -2.03 -17.49
N PRO A 49 47.47 -3.34 -17.20
CA PRO A 49 46.43 -3.79 -16.29
C PRO A 49 46.62 -3.20 -14.89
N VAL A 50 45.51 -2.84 -14.25
CA VAL A 50 45.50 -2.26 -12.91
C VAL A 50 44.50 -2.97 -12.03
N TYR A 51 44.74 -2.94 -10.72
CA TYR A 51 43.89 -3.62 -9.76
C TYR A 51 43.23 -2.66 -8.80
N VAL A 52 41.97 -2.93 -8.47
CA VAL A 52 41.17 -2.15 -7.53
C VAL A 52 40.68 -3.05 -6.41
N GLU A 53 41.08 -2.72 -5.18
CA GLU A 53 40.64 -3.39 -3.97
C GLU A 53 39.92 -2.41 -3.05
N VAL A 54 38.60 -2.52 -2.95
CA VAL A 54 37.82 -1.68 -2.04
C VAL A 54 38.11 -2.09 -0.60
N LYS A 55 38.57 -1.14 0.23
CA LYS A 55 38.93 -1.36 1.63
C LYS A 55 37.84 -0.94 2.60
N ASP A 56 37.12 0.14 2.28
CA ASP A 56 35.98 0.60 3.07
C ASP A 56 34.92 1.26 2.17
N GLY A 57 33.65 1.07 2.52
CA GLY A 57 32.49 1.49 1.74
C GLY A 57 32.10 0.54 0.60
N MET A 58 31.10 0.97 -0.18
CA MET A 58 30.64 0.28 -1.39
C MET A 58 30.82 1.20 -2.60
N ALA A 59 31.17 0.63 -3.75
CA ALA A 59 31.38 1.42 -4.96
C ALA A 59 30.87 0.75 -6.24
N TYR A 60 30.65 1.61 -7.23
CA TYR A 60 30.58 1.24 -8.63
C TYR A 60 31.90 1.54 -9.32
N ILE A 61 32.22 0.77 -10.36
CA ILE A 61 33.17 1.17 -11.39
C ILE A 61 32.40 1.67 -12.61
N LEU A 62 32.67 2.90 -13.02
CA LEU A 62 32.32 3.44 -14.33
C LEU A 62 33.45 3.06 -15.28
N ILE A 63 33.18 2.33 -16.37
CA ILE A 63 34.23 1.82 -17.26
C ILE A 63 33.82 1.78 -18.74
N GLY A 64 34.77 2.07 -19.62
CA GLY A 64 34.63 2.01 -21.08
C GLY A 64 35.95 1.66 -21.76
N ASP A 65 35.89 1.30 -23.04
CA ASP A 65 37.05 0.96 -23.88
C ASP A 65 37.50 2.11 -24.81
N SER A 66 36.87 3.28 -24.70
CA SER A 66 37.25 4.52 -25.40
C SER A 66 36.88 5.76 -24.58
N SER A 67 37.57 6.87 -24.82
CA SER A 67 37.36 8.17 -24.15
C SER A 67 36.02 8.82 -24.49
N ASP A 68 35.54 8.62 -25.73
CA ASP A 68 34.31 9.22 -26.26
C ASP A 68 33.15 8.21 -26.36
N GLY A 69 33.33 7.01 -25.80
CA GLY A 69 32.38 5.90 -25.93
C GLY A 69 31.27 5.88 -24.87
N GLU A 70 30.41 4.86 -24.96
CA GLU A 70 29.46 4.56 -23.89
C GLU A 70 30.15 3.95 -22.67
N PHE A 71 30.01 4.61 -21.52
CA PHE A 71 30.47 4.07 -20.23
C PHE A 71 29.40 3.19 -19.59
N LYS A 72 29.84 2.08 -19.01
CA LYS A 72 28.98 1.18 -18.23
C LYS A 72 29.30 1.24 -16.75
N LEU A 73 28.28 1.06 -15.93
CA LEU A 73 28.39 1.07 -14.47
C LEU A 73 28.23 -0.34 -13.90
N PHE A 74 29.23 -0.80 -13.14
CA PHE A 74 29.20 -2.12 -12.49
C PHE A 74 29.39 -2.02 -10.98
N GLY A 75 28.56 -2.70 -10.21
CA GLY A 75 28.73 -2.77 -8.76
C GLY A 75 29.92 -3.64 -8.37
N ILE A 76 30.85 -3.09 -7.59
CA ILE A 76 32.07 -3.76 -7.14
C ILE A 76 31.74 -4.61 -5.91
N HIS A 77 31.98 -5.92 -5.99
CA HIS A 77 31.71 -6.87 -4.90
C HIS A 77 32.94 -7.70 -4.50
N ARG A 78 34.00 -7.65 -5.33
CA ARG A 78 35.25 -8.40 -5.21
C ARG A 78 36.37 -7.53 -5.74
N ASN A 79 37.62 -7.93 -5.51
CA ASN A 79 38.75 -7.23 -6.08
C ASN A 79 38.72 -7.33 -7.60
N LEU A 80 39.12 -6.26 -8.27
CA LEU A 80 39.02 -6.12 -9.71
C LEU A 80 40.39 -6.08 -10.33
N GLU A 81 40.59 -6.85 -11.39
CA GLU A 81 41.61 -6.60 -12.38
C GLU A 81 40.95 -5.90 -13.56
N ILE A 82 41.42 -4.71 -13.89
CA ILE A 82 41.00 -3.93 -15.03
C ILE A 82 42.04 -4.12 -16.12
N LYS A 83 41.61 -4.47 -17.33
CA LYS A 83 42.52 -4.65 -18.47
C LYS A 83 43.20 -3.32 -18.83
N ALA A 84 44.36 -3.43 -19.45
CA ALA A 84 45.04 -2.32 -20.09
C ALA A 84 44.13 -1.56 -21.08
N ASN A 85 44.39 -0.26 -21.20
CA ASN A 85 43.73 0.69 -22.11
C ASN A 85 42.23 0.87 -21.88
N MET A 86 41.75 0.59 -20.66
CA MET A 86 40.39 0.91 -20.25
C MET A 86 40.34 2.29 -19.59
N TYR A 87 39.22 2.98 -19.80
CA TYR A 87 38.91 4.26 -19.18
C TYR A 87 37.96 4.01 -18.03
N PHE A 88 38.33 4.37 -16.80
CA PHE A 88 37.47 4.09 -15.66
C PHE A 88 37.58 5.11 -14.52
N ASN A 89 36.55 5.14 -13.67
CA ASN A 89 36.62 5.78 -12.36
C ASN A 89 35.73 5.04 -11.36
N ILE A 90 35.93 5.30 -10.08
CA ILE A 90 35.22 4.66 -8.96
C ILE A 90 34.23 5.66 -8.37
N ILE A 91 32.97 5.25 -8.27
CA ILE A 91 31.87 6.07 -7.75
C ILE A 91 31.38 5.46 -6.43
N PRO A 92 31.34 6.23 -5.31
CA PRO A 92 30.83 5.72 -4.05
C PRO A 92 29.32 5.47 -4.11
N MET A 93 28.88 4.31 -3.62
CA MET A 93 27.46 4.04 -3.38
C MET A 93 26.96 4.75 -2.13
N MET A 94 27.84 4.89 -1.14
CA MET A 94 27.59 5.57 0.14
C MET A 94 28.10 7.01 0.09
N ASP A 95 28.43 7.60 1.25
CA ASP A 95 29.00 8.94 1.37
C ASP A 95 30.44 9.01 0.87
N GLN A 96 31.23 7.97 1.13
CA GLN A 96 32.58 7.83 0.62
C GLN A 96 32.89 6.37 0.29
N VAL A 97 33.94 6.17 -0.51
CA VAL A 97 34.60 4.87 -0.66
C VAL A 97 36.11 5.08 -0.54
N LYS A 98 36.74 4.12 0.12
CA LYS A 98 38.19 4.00 0.22
C LYS A 98 38.63 2.72 -0.48
N PHE A 99 39.53 2.85 -1.44
CA PHE A 99 40.04 1.71 -2.20
C PHE A 99 41.53 1.84 -2.46
N ASN A 100 42.18 0.71 -2.64
CA ASN A 100 43.54 0.63 -3.13
C ASN A 100 43.52 0.52 -4.64
N LEU A 101 44.21 1.45 -5.29
CA LEU A 101 44.59 1.35 -6.68
C LEU A 101 46.00 0.77 -6.75
N ILE A 102 46.10 -0.47 -7.22
CA ILE A 102 47.35 -1.23 -7.30
C ILE A 102 47.78 -1.27 -8.76
N ILE A 103 49.01 -0.84 -9.02
CA ILE A 103 49.53 -0.62 -10.38
C ILE A 103 50.98 -1.11 -10.48
N PRO A 104 51.46 -1.48 -11.67
CA PRO A 104 52.88 -1.73 -11.90
C PRO A 104 53.73 -0.47 -11.64
N PRO A 105 55.00 -0.60 -11.24
CA PRO A 105 55.86 0.53 -10.90
C PRO A 105 56.20 1.40 -12.12
N ASN A 106 56.34 0.77 -13.29
CA ASN A 106 56.54 1.44 -14.57
C ASN A 106 55.20 1.54 -15.32
N TYR A 107 54.32 2.43 -14.87
CA TYR A 107 53.00 2.64 -15.47
C TYR A 107 52.95 3.93 -16.29
N ASN A 108 52.05 3.96 -17.27
CA ASN A 108 51.66 5.20 -17.96
C ASN A 108 50.21 5.56 -17.59
N LEU A 109 50.05 6.65 -16.83
CA LEU A 109 48.74 7.18 -16.47
C LEU A 109 48.40 8.39 -17.34
N ASN A 110 47.26 8.30 -18.03
CA ASN A 110 46.58 9.44 -18.62
C ASN A 110 45.27 9.72 -17.85
N ILE A 111 44.93 11.00 -17.71
CA ILE A 111 43.66 11.44 -17.14
C ILE A 111 42.83 12.04 -18.26
N GLU A 112 41.75 11.36 -18.61
CA GLU A 112 40.82 11.80 -19.65
C GLU A 112 39.71 12.64 -19.02
N PHE A 113 39.46 13.85 -19.53
CA PHE A 113 38.41 14.73 -18.99
C PHE A 113 37.10 14.56 -19.77
N LEU A 114 36.01 14.34 -19.03
CA LEU A 114 34.67 14.20 -19.59
C LEU A 114 33.99 15.57 -19.75
N ASN A 115 33.38 15.80 -20.91
CA ASN A 115 32.55 16.97 -21.17
C ASN A 115 31.31 16.59 -22.01
N PRO A 116 30.11 16.49 -21.42
CA PRO A 116 29.77 16.80 -20.02
C PRO A 116 30.28 15.73 -19.03
N PRO A 117 30.38 16.05 -17.72
CA PRO A 117 30.73 15.06 -16.70
C PRO A 117 29.67 13.96 -16.59
N TYR A 118 30.06 12.77 -16.14
CA TYR A 118 29.12 11.70 -15.84
C TYR A 118 28.49 11.90 -14.46
N GLU A 119 27.17 11.99 -14.40
CA GLU A 119 26.42 12.13 -13.15
C GLU A 119 25.79 10.80 -12.72
N TYR A 120 26.17 10.31 -11.54
CA TYR A 120 25.53 9.13 -10.95
C TYR A 120 24.16 9.47 -10.35
N ASN A 121 23.10 9.10 -11.07
CA ASN A 121 21.72 9.33 -10.66
C ASN A 121 21.23 8.28 -9.67
N ARG A 122 20.98 8.68 -8.42
CA ARG A 122 20.33 7.84 -7.39
C ARG A 122 18.83 7.74 -7.65
N ILE A 123 18.23 6.64 -7.22
CA ILE A 123 16.77 6.54 -7.11
C ILE A 123 16.36 7.30 -5.85
N LEU A 124 15.78 8.47 -6.03
CA LEU A 124 15.26 9.33 -4.96
C LEU A 124 13.75 9.51 -5.14
N PRO A 125 12.98 9.66 -4.06
CA PRO A 125 11.57 10.02 -4.17
C PRO A 125 11.44 11.39 -4.83
N THR A 126 10.59 11.48 -5.85
CA THR A 126 10.24 12.76 -6.52
C THR A 126 8.98 13.39 -5.95
N ILE A 127 8.25 12.64 -5.11
CA ILE A 127 7.05 13.04 -4.39
C ILE A 127 7.25 12.62 -2.93
N ASN A 128 7.01 13.54 -2.00
CA ASN A 128 7.10 13.30 -0.57
C ASN A 128 5.77 13.69 0.10
N ILE A 129 5.15 12.78 0.85
CA ILE A 129 3.94 13.04 1.64
C ILE A 129 4.34 12.86 3.09
N PRO A 130 4.78 13.93 3.78
CA PRO A 130 5.29 13.82 5.14
C PRO A 130 4.20 13.41 6.14
N GLU A 131 2.95 13.83 5.91
CA GLU A 131 1.86 13.64 6.88
C GLU A 131 0.48 13.59 6.23
N ILE A 132 -0.41 12.79 6.83
CA ILE A 132 -1.87 12.87 6.67
C ILE A 132 -2.43 13.45 7.97
N MET A 133 -2.96 14.66 7.90
CA MET A 133 -3.45 15.39 9.07
C MET A 133 -4.79 14.87 9.55
N ALA A 134 -5.65 14.43 8.61
CA ALA A 134 -6.95 13.89 8.92
C ALA A 134 -7.51 13.03 7.79
N TYR A 135 -8.41 12.11 8.15
CA TYR A 135 -9.24 11.40 7.20
C TYR A 135 -10.60 11.08 7.82
N TYR A 136 -11.66 11.13 7.02
CA TYR A 136 -13.03 10.87 7.48
C TYR A 136 -13.84 10.18 6.40
N TYR A 137 -14.56 9.13 6.78
CA TYR A 137 -15.61 8.55 5.95
C TYR A 137 -16.95 9.16 6.36
N THR A 138 -17.65 9.79 5.42
CA THR A 138 -18.88 10.54 5.72
C THR A 138 -20.03 10.08 4.84
N ILE A 139 -21.23 10.03 5.44
CA ILE A 139 -22.50 9.83 4.73
C ILE A 139 -23.31 11.12 4.86
N LYS A 140 -23.72 11.71 3.73
CA LYS A 140 -24.55 12.91 3.67
C LYS A 140 -25.92 12.59 3.10
N SER A 141 -26.95 13.12 3.75
CA SER A 141 -28.33 13.02 3.29
C SER A 141 -28.56 13.84 2.01
N PRO A 142 -29.63 13.56 1.25
CA PRO A 142 -30.13 14.46 0.21
C PRO A 142 -30.22 15.90 0.70
N ASN A 143 -29.98 16.87 -0.19
CA ASN A 143 -29.98 18.31 0.06
C ASN A 143 -28.89 18.80 1.04
N TYR A 144 -27.87 17.99 1.34
CA TYR A 144 -26.72 18.47 2.09
C TYR A 144 -26.04 19.62 1.34
N LYS A 145 -25.72 20.70 2.07
CA LYS A 145 -24.98 21.85 1.54
C LYS A 145 -23.88 22.26 2.50
N PHE A 146 -22.66 22.26 2.00
CA PHE A 146 -21.50 22.81 2.66
C PHE A 146 -21.14 24.14 2.02
N LYS A 147 -21.12 25.21 2.82
CA LYS A 147 -20.81 26.58 2.36
C LYS A 147 -19.36 26.74 1.88
N GLY A 148 -18.52 25.76 2.19
CA GLY A 148 -17.15 25.67 1.75
C GLY A 148 -16.14 26.10 2.80
N GLU A 149 -14.88 25.77 2.52
CA GLU A 149 -13.74 26.09 3.35
C GLU A 149 -12.48 26.32 2.51
N ARG A 150 -11.45 26.86 3.17
CA ARG A 150 -10.13 27.12 2.59
C ARG A 150 -9.08 26.77 3.62
N HIS A 151 -8.09 25.99 3.23
CA HIS A 151 -6.98 25.59 4.08
C HIS A 151 -5.69 25.46 3.26
N ASN A 152 -4.53 25.56 3.91
CA ASN A 152 -3.21 25.55 3.26
C ASN A 152 -2.64 24.13 3.13
N ILE A 153 -3.50 23.16 2.84
CA ILE A 153 -3.15 21.74 2.74
C ILE A 153 -3.87 21.13 1.54
N TYR A 154 -3.45 19.96 1.08
CA TYR A 154 -4.19 19.25 0.04
C TYR A 154 -5.36 18.49 0.67
N GLU A 155 -6.43 18.34 -0.09
CA GLU A 155 -7.55 17.50 0.32
C GLU A 155 -8.03 16.63 -0.85
N LEU A 156 -8.11 15.34 -0.60
CA LEU A 156 -8.64 14.34 -1.53
C LEU A 156 -10.05 13.97 -1.11
N THR A 157 -11.00 13.99 -2.06
CA THR A 157 -12.34 13.44 -1.89
C THR A 157 -12.55 12.29 -2.87
N PHE A 158 -12.92 11.12 -2.35
CA PHE A 158 -13.31 9.94 -3.13
C PHE A 158 -14.76 9.59 -2.84
N VAL A 159 -15.61 9.54 -3.87
CA VAL A 159 -17.02 9.15 -3.74
C VAL A 159 -17.13 7.64 -3.84
N ASP A 160 -17.58 7.02 -2.77
CA ASP A 160 -17.80 5.57 -2.70
C ASP A 160 -19.17 5.21 -3.28
N ASN A 161 -20.22 5.96 -2.90
CA ASN A 161 -21.56 5.78 -3.45
C ASN A 161 -22.33 7.11 -3.57
N GLY A 162 -23.10 7.23 -4.65
CA GLY A 162 -23.97 8.38 -4.92
C GLY A 162 -23.28 9.44 -5.79
N THR A 163 -23.78 10.67 -5.72
CA THR A 163 -23.26 11.79 -6.49
C THR A 163 -22.97 12.96 -5.57
N LEU A 164 -21.77 13.51 -5.69
CA LEU A 164 -21.32 14.69 -4.97
C LEU A 164 -21.03 15.81 -5.97
N GLU A 165 -21.63 16.97 -5.76
CA GLU A 165 -21.25 18.18 -6.47
C GLU A 165 -20.26 18.98 -5.63
N THR A 166 -19.15 19.38 -6.23
CA THR A 166 -18.15 20.24 -5.60
C THR A 166 -17.87 21.45 -6.46
N SER A 167 -17.45 22.55 -5.86
CA SER A 167 -16.94 23.70 -6.61
C SER A 167 -15.57 24.08 -6.07
N ILE A 168 -14.65 24.51 -6.94
CA ILE A 168 -13.30 24.97 -6.60
C ILE A 168 -13.11 26.34 -7.25
N ASP A 169 -12.95 27.40 -6.44
CA ASP A 169 -12.83 28.79 -6.89
C ASP A 169 -13.87 29.16 -7.98
N ASN A 170 -15.13 28.73 -7.78
CA ASN A 170 -16.30 28.91 -8.66
C ASN A 170 -16.38 28.02 -9.91
N VAL A 171 -15.48 27.05 -10.08
CA VAL A 171 -15.60 26.01 -11.12
C VAL A 171 -16.27 24.79 -10.51
N SER A 172 -17.39 24.35 -11.09
CA SER A 172 -18.16 23.21 -10.59
C SER A 172 -17.70 21.88 -11.20
N TYR A 173 -17.72 20.84 -10.38
CA TYR A 173 -17.42 19.46 -10.73
C TYR A 173 -18.49 18.53 -10.17
N THR A 174 -18.74 17.43 -10.86
CA THR A 174 -19.65 16.37 -10.40
C THR A 174 -18.86 15.09 -10.29
N LEU A 175 -18.88 14.49 -9.10
CA LEU A 175 -18.27 13.20 -8.81
C LEU A 175 -19.39 12.17 -8.66
N ASN A 176 -19.32 11.09 -9.42
CA ASN A 176 -20.18 9.91 -9.27
C ASN A 176 -19.48 8.85 -8.43
N SER A 177 -20.16 7.75 -8.15
CA SER A 177 -19.54 6.58 -7.52
C SER A 177 -18.24 6.21 -8.23
N TYR A 178 -17.19 6.00 -7.43
CA TYR A 178 -15.82 5.71 -7.82
C TYR A 178 -15.04 6.86 -8.45
N ASP A 179 -15.58 8.08 -8.43
CA ASP A 179 -14.83 9.27 -8.83
C ASP A 179 -14.07 9.88 -7.64
N LEU A 180 -12.96 10.54 -7.94
CA LEU A 180 -12.09 11.21 -6.99
C LEU A 180 -11.66 12.58 -7.52
N ILE A 181 -11.42 13.53 -6.61
CA ILE A 181 -10.81 14.83 -6.89
C ILE A 181 -9.81 15.21 -5.79
N ILE A 182 -8.80 16.00 -6.15
CA ILE A 182 -7.89 16.65 -5.20
C ILE A 182 -8.04 18.17 -5.30
N TYR A 183 -8.27 18.80 -4.15
CA TYR A 183 -8.21 20.24 -3.94
C TYR A 183 -6.76 20.63 -3.59
N GLY A 184 -6.24 21.63 -4.28
CA GLY A 184 -4.92 22.20 -4.03
C GLY A 184 -4.89 23.16 -2.84
N LYS A 185 -3.68 23.53 -2.42
CA LYS A 185 -3.46 24.43 -1.29
C LYS A 185 -4.14 25.78 -1.49
N ASN A 186 -4.78 26.28 -0.43
CA ASN A 186 -5.43 27.58 -0.36
C ASN A 186 -6.59 27.79 -1.34
N GLN A 187 -7.21 26.74 -1.87
CA GLN A 187 -8.39 26.87 -2.75
C GLN A 187 -9.68 26.86 -1.92
N LEU A 188 -10.65 27.71 -2.27
CA LEU A 188 -11.99 27.63 -1.70
C LEU A 188 -12.74 26.50 -2.41
N HIS A 189 -13.21 25.52 -1.64
CA HIS A 189 -14.05 24.47 -2.19
C HIS A 189 -15.33 24.27 -1.38
N THR A 190 -16.41 23.85 -2.05
CA THR A 190 -17.74 23.61 -1.47
C THR A 190 -18.21 22.20 -1.79
N GLN A 191 -19.14 21.62 -1.02
CA GLN A 191 -19.67 20.28 -1.30
C GLN A 191 -21.20 20.26 -1.15
N ASN A 192 -21.91 19.66 -2.10
CA ASN A 192 -23.37 19.56 -2.08
C ASN A 192 -23.84 18.18 -2.56
N VAL A 193 -24.93 17.69 -1.97
CA VAL A 193 -25.63 16.48 -2.44
C VAL A 193 -26.99 16.91 -2.98
N ASN A 194 -27.09 17.00 -4.31
CA ASN A 194 -28.31 17.42 -5.00
C ASN A 194 -29.19 16.25 -5.47
N SER A 195 -28.75 14.99 -5.26
CA SER A 195 -29.53 13.79 -5.58
C SER A 195 -30.60 13.46 -4.53
N ASP A 196 -31.63 12.72 -4.95
CA ASP A 196 -32.67 12.19 -4.04
C ASP A 196 -32.16 11.06 -3.11
N SER A 197 -30.97 10.52 -3.38
CA SER A 197 -30.28 9.53 -2.58
C SER A 197 -29.17 10.15 -1.72
N SER A 198 -28.80 9.49 -0.62
CA SER A 198 -27.61 9.84 0.14
C SER A 198 -26.32 9.63 -0.67
N CYS A 199 -25.26 10.34 -0.29
CA CYS A 199 -23.92 10.18 -0.85
C CYS A 199 -22.93 9.82 0.26
N SER A 200 -22.07 8.83 0.02
CA SER A 200 -20.97 8.46 0.90
C SER A 200 -19.62 8.71 0.23
N TYR A 201 -18.71 9.32 0.97
CA TYR A 201 -17.39 9.68 0.46
C TYR A 201 -16.33 9.69 1.56
N LEU A 202 -15.09 9.40 1.14
CA LEU A 202 -13.89 9.50 1.95
C LEU A 202 -13.21 10.85 1.69
N THR A 203 -12.84 11.55 2.75
CA THR A 203 -12.01 12.77 2.72
C THR A 203 -10.65 12.46 3.35
N VAL A 204 -9.56 12.89 2.73
CA VAL A 204 -8.20 12.79 3.27
C VAL A 204 -7.51 14.13 3.12
N MET A 205 -7.06 14.72 4.24
CA MET A 205 -6.32 15.97 4.30
C MET A 205 -4.85 15.68 4.56
N PHE A 206 -3.97 16.14 3.68
CA PHE A 206 -2.55 15.76 3.69
C PHE A 206 -1.62 16.90 3.22
N ASP A 207 -0.35 16.80 3.60
CA ASP A 207 0.70 17.64 3.03
C ASP A 207 1.49 16.86 1.99
N MET A 208 1.98 17.54 0.96
CA MET A 208 2.74 16.95 -0.12
C MET A 208 3.73 17.96 -0.70
N GLU A 209 4.93 17.46 -0.98
CA GLU A 209 5.97 18.16 -1.71
C GLU A 209 6.18 17.44 -3.05
N CYS A 210 5.97 18.17 -4.14
CA CYS A 210 6.22 17.71 -5.49
C CYS A 210 6.66 18.90 -6.37
N LYS A 211 7.20 18.61 -7.56
CA LYS A 211 7.64 19.65 -8.49
C LYS A 211 6.49 20.40 -9.17
N ASP A 212 5.41 19.69 -9.47
CA ASP A 212 4.24 20.18 -10.20
C ASP A 212 3.01 19.35 -9.77
N ASP A 213 1.98 20.01 -9.24
CA ASP A 213 0.74 19.40 -8.77
C ASP A 213 -0.43 19.58 -9.76
N SER A 214 -0.21 20.31 -10.86
CA SER A 214 -1.25 20.64 -11.86
C SER A 214 -1.81 19.40 -12.56
N LEU A 215 -1.05 18.30 -12.57
CA LEU A 215 -1.47 17.03 -13.14
C LEU A 215 -2.57 16.34 -12.34
N ILE A 216 -2.66 16.60 -11.03
CA ILE A 216 -3.55 15.88 -10.10
C ILE A 216 -4.59 16.76 -9.41
N CYS A 217 -4.40 18.07 -9.33
CA CYS A 217 -5.36 18.97 -8.70
C CYS A 217 -6.49 19.37 -9.69
N ASN A 218 -7.66 19.71 -9.14
CA ASN A 218 -8.76 20.39 -9.86
C ASN A 218 -9.32 19.64 -11.07
N ARG A 219 -9.28 18.30 -11.03
CA ARG A 219 -9.87 17.45 -12.06
C ARG A 219 -10.43 16.17 -11.44
N VAL A 220 -11.44 15.62 -12.10
CA VAL A 220 -12.08 14.38 -11.66
C VAL A 220 -11.35 13.17 -12.26
N PHE A 221 -11.08 12.19 -11.41
CA PHE A 221 -10.50 10.90 -11.77
C PHE A 221 -11.51 9.80 -11.51
N HIS A 222 -11.88 9.06 -12.56
CA HIS A 222 -12.61 7.82 -12.38
C HIS A 222 -11.65 6.71 -11.94
N CYS A 223 -11.90 6.08 -10.79
CA CYS A 223 -11.03 5.07 -10.23
C CYS A 223 -11.06 3.78 -11.05
N ARG A 224 -10.06 3.59 -11.91
CA ARG A 224 -9.81 2.32 -12.59
C ARG A 224 -9.30 1.25 -11.61
N LYS A 225 -9.25 -0.01 -12.04
CA LYS A 225 -8.90 -1.19 -11.22
C LYS A 225 -7.78 -0.97 -10.21
N GLU A 226 -6.64 -0.49 -10.67
CA GLU A 226 -5.45 -0.35 -9.83
C GLU A 226 -5.54 0.80 -8.82
N LEU A 227 -6.10 1.94 -9.22
CA LEU A 227 -6.33 3.07 -8.32
C LEU A 227 -7.38 2.71 -7.25
N TYR A 228 -8.46 2.05 -7.67
CA TYR A 228 -9.49 1.57 -6.74
C TYR A 228 -8.93 0.56 -5.73
N LYS A 229 -8.08 -0.38 -6.17
CA LYS A 229 -7.39 -1.33 -5.28
C LYS A 229 -6.51 -0.62 -4.25
N ALA A 230 -5.79 0.43 -4.65
CA ALA A 230 -4.98 1.23 -3.74
C ALA A 230 -5.85 1.93 -2.68
N ILE A 231 -6.96 2.56 -3.09
CA ILE A 231 -7.93 3.20 -2.19
C ILE A 231 -8.54 2.19 -1.20
N ARG A 232 -8.90 0.98 -1.64
CA ARG A 232 -9.43 -0.07 -0.75
C ARG A 232 -8.39 -0.55 0.26
N THR A 233 -7.14 -0.72 -0.17
CA THR A 233 -6.06 -1.11 0.74
C THR A 233 -5.82 -0.05 1.81
N PHE A 234 -5.85 1.22 1.41
CA PHE A 234 -5.79 2.36 2.33
C PHE A 234 -6.96 2.35 3.34
N ALA A 235 -8.21 2.20 2.87
CA ALA A 235 -9.40 2.16 3.72
C ALA A 235 -9.35 0.99 4.73
N LYS A 236 -8.90 -0.20 4.29
CA LYS A 236 -8.72 -1.36 5.18
C LYS A 236 -7.71 -1.06 6.29
N ASN A 237 -6.59 -0.42 5.96
CA ASN A 237 -5.55 -0.12 6.93
C ASN A 237 -5.95 0.98 7.91
N ILE A 238 -6.79 1.94 7.52
CA ILE A 238 -7.34 2.95 8.44
C ILE A 238 -8.05 2.32 9.65
N SER A 239 -8.74 1.19 9.45
CA SER A 239 -9.49 0.50 10.50
C SER A 239 -8.65 -0.50 11.31
N SER A 240 -7.40 -0.73 10.92
CA SER A 240 -6.50 -1.71 11.56
C SER A 240 -5.83 -1.13 12.81
N THR A 241 -5.73 -1.95 13.85
CA THR A 241 -5.01 -1.63 15.10
C THR A 241 -3.66 -2.34 15.21
N LEU A 242 -3.22 -3.00 14.13
CA LEU A 242 -1.95 -3.75 14.11
C LEU A 242 -0.74 -2.81 14.22
N PRO A 243 0.39 -3.28 14.77
CA PRO A 243 1.64 -2.53 14.79
C PRO A 243 2.04 -2.01 13.41
N TYR A 244 2.60 -0.81 13.36
CA TYR A 244 3.08 -0.13 12.15
C TYR A 244 2.01 0.21 11.09
N THR A 245 0.72 0.05 11.40
CA THR A 245 -0.38 0.39 10.47
C THR A 245 -0.31 1.83 9.97
N GLN A 246 0.12 2.79 10.79
CA GLN A 246 0.31 4.20 10.36
C GLN A 246 1.28 4.33 9.16
N ASN A 247 2.37 3.55 9.12
CA ASN A 247 3.30 3.55 7.99
C ASN A 247 2.65 2.93 6.75
N LEU A 248 1.80 1.91 6.92
CA LEU A 248 1.06 1.32 5.81
C LEU A 248 0.04 2.31 5.25
N ILE A 249 -0.69 3.04 6.10
CA ILE A 249 -1.62 4.10 5.70
C ILE A 249 -0.88 5.14 4.83
N LEU A 250 0.25 5.66 5.31
CA LEU A 250 1.06 6.61 4.54
C LEU A 250 1.59 5.98 3.24
N SER A 251 2.07 4.74 3.27
CA SER A 251 2.61 4.07 2.08
C SER A 251 1.53 3.82 1.01
N ASN A 252 0.32 3.42 1.42
CA ASN A 252 -0.80 3.25 0.51
C ASN A 252 -1.27 4.59 -0.04
N PHE A 253 -1.23 5.64 0.77
CA PHE A 253 -1.58 6.96 0.30
C PHE A 253 -0.56 7.50 -0.72
N HIS A 254 0.74 7.27 -0.51
CA HIS A 254 1.76 7.52 -1.53
C HIS A 254 1.46 6.78 -2.83
N GLU A 255 1.07 5.50 -2.75
CA GLU A 255 0.68 4.72 -3.94
C GLU A 255 -0.50 5.36 -4.68
N ILE A 256 -1.54 5.82 -3.97
CA ILE A 256 -2.69 6.52 -4.55
C ILE A 256 -2.23 7.76 -5.32
N ILE A 257 -1.43 8.62 -4.69
CA ILE A 257 -0.93 9.86 -5.30
C ILE A 257 -0.06 9.55 -6.54
N ILE A 258 0.85 8.58 -6.45
CA ILE A 258 1.68 8.16 -7.59
C ILE A 258 0.81 7.66 -8.74
N ARG A 259 -0.24 6.88 -8.47
CA ARG A 259 -1.17 6.39 -9.49
C ARG A 259 -1.97 7.50 -10.14
N LEU A 260 -2.28 8.58 -9.44
CA LEU A 260 -2.90 9.77 -10.02
C LEU A 260 -1.95 10.51 -10.96
N PHE A 261 -0.67 10.66 -10.59
CA PHE A 261 0.34 11.21 -11.50
C PHE A 261 0.55 10.34 -12.75
N GLN A 262 0.36 9.02 -12.62
CA GLN A 262 0.47 8.07 -13.73
C GLN A 262 -0.82 7.91 -14.55
N TYR A 263 -1.92 8.58 -14.17
CA TYR A 263 -3.26 8.28 -14.65
C TYR A 263 -3.39 8.36 -16.17
N ASP A 264 -2.84 9.41 -16.78
CA ASP A 264 -2.92 9.64 -18.24
C ASP A 264 -1.85 8.87 -19.03
N TYR A 265 -0.84 8.28 -18.35
CA TYR A 265 0.26 7.53 -18.97
C TYR A 265 -0.04 6.04 -19.11
N LEU A 266 -0.92 5.53 -18.27
CA LEU A 266 -1.40 4.15 -18.35
C LEU A 266 -2.47 4.09 -19.44
N GLY A 267 -2.09 3.55 -20.61
CA GLY A 267 -3.00 3.34 -21.73
C GLY A 267 -4.31 2.65 -21.30
N THR A 268 -5.37 2.81 -22.09
CA THR A 268 -6.75 2.33 -21.85
C THR A 268 -6.91 0.81 -21.66
N GLU A 269 -5.83 0.05 -21.55
CA GLU A 269 -5.86 -1.41 -21.37
C GLU A 269 -5.99 -1.82 -19.89
N SER A 270 -7.13 -1.49 -19.28
CA SER A 270 -7.79 -2.29 -18.22
C SER A 270 -9.15 -1.67 -17.83
N ASP A 271 -9.95 -1.33 -18.84
CA ASP A 271 -11.12 -0.45 -18.74
C ASP A 271 -12.37 -1.03 -18.05
N LYS A 272 -12.25 -2.06 -17.21
CA LYS A 272 -13.38 -2.51 -16.38
C LYS A 272 -12.91 -2.85 -14.96
N LEU A 273 -13.52 -2.18 -13.98
CA LEU A 273 -13.49 -2.60 -12.57
C LEU A 273 -13.84 -4.10 -12.53
N PRO A 274 -13.00 -4.96 -11.93
CA PRO A 274 -13.34 -6.37 -11.77
C PRO A 274 -14.67 -6.49 -11.02
N THR A 275 -15.49 -7.45 -11.45
CA THR A 275 -16.70 -7.93 -10.75
C THR A 275 -16.42 -8.36 -9.29
N GLU A 276 -15.15 -8.46 -8.89
CA GLU A 276 -14.65 -8.69 -7.53
C GLU A 276 -14.95 -7.53 -6.57
N THR A 277 -15.19 -6.32 -7.08
CA THR A 277 -15.54 -5.13 -6.28
C THR A 277 -16.81 -5.32 -5.45
N GLN A 278 -17.75 -6.08 -6.00
CA GLN A 278 -19.00 -6.44 -5.34
C GLN A 278 -18.76 -7.49 -4.24
N GLN A 279 -17.77 -8.36 -4.40
CA GLN A 279 -17.46 -9.43 -3.45
C GLN A 279 -16.73 -8.89 -2.21
N TYR A 280 -15.80 -7.94 -2.39
CA TYR A 280 -15.09 -7.30 -1.27
C TYR A 280 -15.93 -6.26 -0.51
N PHE A 281 -16.88 -5.57 -1.16
CA PHE A 281 -17.86 -4.75 -0.43
C PHE A 281 -18.84 -5.64 0.35
N GLN A 282 -19.22 -6.78 -0.24
CA GLN A 282 -20.02 -7.80 0.43
C GLN A 282 -19.30 -8.37 1.67
N ASP A 283 -18.00 -8.63 1.61
CA ASP A 283 -17.25 -9.18 2.75
C ASP A 283 -17.17 -8.22 3.94
N GLU A 284 -16.86 -6.94 3.70
CA GLU A 284 -16.78 -5.91 4.74
C GLU A 284 -18.15 -5.55 5.32
N LEU A 285 -19.17 -5.47 4.46
CA LEU A 285 -20.56 -5.34 4.85
C LEU A 285 -21.04 -6.54 5.67
N LEU A 286 -20.66 -7.76 5.27
CA LEU A 286 -20.99 -8.98 5.99
C LEU A 286 -20.32 -8.97 7.37
N GLU A 287 -19.03 -8.68 7.46
CA GLU A 287 -18.32 -8.57 8.74
C GLU A 287 -18.99 -7.55 9.69
N GLY A 288 -19.37 -6.37 9.17
CA GLY A 288 -20.12 -5.37 9.95
C GLY A 288 -21.49 -5.85 10.41
N ILE A 289 -22.23 -6.57 9.56
CA ILE A 289 -23.52 -7.18 9.91
C ILE A 289 -23.33 -8.29 10.96
N LEU A 290 -22.33 -9.14 10.81
CA LEU A 290 -22.02 -10.23 11.74
C LEU A 290 -21.64 -9.69 13.13
N ALA A 291 -20.78 -8.68 13.19
CA ALA A 291 -20.39 -8.03 14.44
C ALA A 291 -21.58 -7.38 15.16
N TYR A 292 -22.51 -6.77 14.40
CA TYR A 292 -23.74 -6.22 14.98
C TYR A 292 -24.67 -7.30 15.52
N ILE A 293 -24.84 -8.40 14.78
CA ILE A 293 -25.65 -9.55 15.23
C ILE A 293 -25.08 -10.13 16.51
N ASP A 294 -23.75 -10.29 16.61
CA ASP A 294 -23.10 -10.83 17.81
C ASP A 294 -23.30 -9.91 19.03
N LYS A 295 -23.15 -8.59 18.83
CA LYS A 295 -23.37 -7.60 19.89
C LYS A 295 -24.83 -7.55 20.37
N MET A 296 -25.79 -7.76 19.47
CA MET A 296 -27.23 -7.64 19.76
C MET A 296 -27.95 -8.99 19.90
N VAL A 297 -27.22 -10.10 20.03
CA VAL A 297 -27.79 -11.46 19.98
C VAL A 297 -28.87 -11.75 21.01
N CYS A 298 -28.87 -11.04 22.15
CA CYS A 298 -29.89 -11.17 23.20
C CYS A 298 -31.17 -10.36 22.92
N GLU A 299 -31.15 -9.46 21.93
CA GLU A 299 -32.31 -8.65 21.55
C GLU A 299 -33.09 -9.29 20.37
N PRO A 300 -34.36 -8.91 20.16
CA PRO A 300 -35.12 -9.34 18.99
C PRO A 300 -34.63 -8.63 17.72
N ILE A 301 -33.68 -9.23 17.02
CA ILE A 301 -33.19 -8.73 15.72
C ILE A 301 -34.16 -9.13 14.60
N THR A 302 -34.64 -8.14 13.83
CA THR A 302 -35.44 -8.39 12.62
C THR A 302 -34.62 -8.21 11.34
N ILE A 303 -35.07 -8.82 10.25
CA ILE A 303 -34.40 -8.68 8.94
C ILE A 303 -34.57 -7.24 8.42
N GLU A 304 -35.73 -6.65 8.65
CA GLU A 304 -36.07 -5.28 8.30
C GLU A 304 -35.14 -4.27 9.01
N GLU A 305 -34.82 -4.51 10.29
CA GLU A 305 -33.86 -3.69 11.03
C GLU A 305 -32.45 -3.77 10.46
N LEU A 306 -31.97 -4.98 10.12
CA LEU A 306 -30.66 -5.15 9.48
C LEU A 306 -30.60 -4.43 8.12
N CYS A 307 -31.68 -4.53 7.33
CA CYS A 307 -31.79 -3.83 6.06
C CYS A 307 -31.71 -2.31 6.23
N GLY A 308 -32.45 -1.75 7.19
CA GLY A 308 -32.45 -0.31 7.48
C GLY A 308 -31.12 0.20 8.03
N LYS A 309 -30.50 -0.55 8.94
CA LYS A 309 -29.25 -0.15 9.61
C LYS A 309 -28.06 -0.12 8.67
N PHE A 310 -27.96 -1.10 7.78
CA PHE A 310 -26.83 -1.25 6.87
C PHE A 310 -27.13 -0.73 5.45
N SER A 311 -28.30 -0.10 5.25
CA SER A 311 -28.73 0.41 3.95
C SER A 311 -28.70 -0.65 2.84
N VAL A 312 -29.12 -1.88 3.14
CA VAL A 312 -29.14 -3.03 2.21
C VAL A 312 -30.56 -3.50 1.93
N SER A 313 -30.82 -3.95 0.70
CA SER A 313 -32.12 -4.55 0.37
C SER A 313 -32.24 -5.97 0.94
N ARG A 314 -33.47 -6.45 1.15
CA ARG A 314 -33.74 -7.81 1.66
C ARG A 314 -33.21 -8.90 0.72
N SER A 315 -33.32 -8.72 -0.59
CA SER A 315 -32.78 -9.68 -1.58
C SER A 315 -31.25 -9.66 -1.57
N SER A 316 -30.62 -8.49 -1.47
CA SER A 316 -29.16 -8.35 -1.34
C SER A 316 -28.62 -9.02 -0.09
N LEU A 317 -29.27 -8.86 1.06
CA LEU A 317 -28.89 -9.49 2.33
C LEU A 317 -29.01 -11.03 2.28
N GLN A 318 -30.04 -11.56 1.61
CA GLN A 318 -30.19 -13.01 1.42
C GLN A 318 -29.09 -13.60 0.54
N THR A 319 -28.79 -12.94 -0.59
CA THR A 319 -27.69 -13.34 -1.48
C THR A 319 -26.34 -13.27 -0.77
N LEU A 320 -26.13 -12.24 0.07
CA LEU A 320 -24.90 -12.06 0.85
C LEU A 320 -24.61 -13.24 1.78
N PHE A 321 -25.59 -13.66 2.60
CA PHE A 321 -25.42 -14.80 3.51
C PHE A 321 -25.35 -16.13 2.77
N LYS A 322 -26.10 -16.29 1.67
CA LYS A 322 -26.10 -17.51 0.88
C LYS A 322 -24.74 -17.73 0.21
N ASN A 323 -24.16 -16.69 -0.38
CA ASN A 323 -22.90 -16.80 -1.13
C ASN A 323 -21.68 -16.98 -0.22
N ASN A 324 -21.68 -16.34 0.96
CA ASN A 324 -20.50 -16.31 1.83
C ASN A 324 -20.55 -17.30 3.00
N LEU A 325 -21.74 -17.65 3.48
CA LEU A 325 -21.93 -18.52 4.66
C LEU A 325 -22.78 -19.76 4.36
N ASN A 326 -23.23 -19.93 3.10
CA ASN A 326 -24.12 -21.02 2.68
C ASN A 326 -25.38 -21.17 3.56
N THR A 327 -25.87 -20.07 4.13
CA THR A 327 -27.04 -20.06 5.02
C THR A 327 -27.91 -18.83 4.78
N SER A 328 -29.08 -18.77 5.43
CA SER A 328 -29.93 -17.57 5.42
C SER A 328 -29.65 -16.70 6.65
N PRO A 329 -29.86 -15.37 6.57
CA PRO A 329 -29.64 -14.48 7.72
C PRO A 329 -30.44 -14.88 8.96
N LYS A 330 -31.72 -15.28 8.77
CA LYS A 330 -32.58 -15.75 9.89
C LYS A 330 -32.03 -17.01 10.55
N LYS A 331 -31.55 -17.96 9.76
CA LYS A 331 -30.98 -19.21 10.28
C LYS A 331 -29.68 -18.94 11.05
N TYR A 332 -28.80 -18.10 10.50
CA TYR A 332 -27.56 -17.71 11.16
C TYR A 332 -27.79 -17.09 12.55
N ILE A 333 -28.72 -16.13 12.66
CA ILE A 333 -29.08 -15.50 13.94
C ILE A 333 -29.59 -16.54 14.94
N ASN A 334 -30.44 -17.47 14.49
CA ASN A 334 -30.99 -18.52 15.35
C ASN A 334 -29.89 -19.50 15.84
N ASP A 335 -28.97 -19.90 14.96
CA ASP A 335 -27.85 -20.77 15.31
C ASP A 335 -26.92 -20.09 16.32
N LEU A 336 -26.66 -18.78 16.17
CA LEU A 336 -25.88 -17.99 17.13
C LEU A 336 -26.57 -17.91 18.51
N LYS A 337 -27.89 -17.68 18.54
CA LYS A 337 -28.70 -17.69 19.78
C LYS A 337 -28.63 -19.05 20.47
N LEU A 338 -28.73 -20.16 19.72
CA LEU A 338 -28.60 -21.51 20.27
C LEU A 338 -27.20 -21.75 20.84
N ALA A 339 -26.14 -21.33 20.15
CA ALA A 339 -24.77 -21.41 20.68
C ALA A 339 -24.59 -20.61 21.97
N LYS A 340 -25.14 -19.39 22.05
CA LYS A 340 -25.12 -18.56 23.26
C LYS A 340 -25.91 -19.21 24.41
N SER A 341 -27.04 -19.83 24.12
CA SER A 341 -27.85 -20.54 25.12
C SER A 341 -27.06 -21.66 25.80
N LYS A 342 -26.21 -22.37 25.05
CA LYS A 342 -25.32 -23.42 25.58
C LYS A 342 -24.35 -22.88 26.61
N LEU A 343 -23.81 -21.67 26.39
CA LEU A 343 -22.93 -20.98 27.34
C LEU A 343 -23.69 -20.55 28.60
N LEU A 344 -24.87 -19.94 28.43
CA LEU A 344 -25.71 -19.51 29.55
C LEU A 344 -26.18 -20.68 30.42
N ILE A 345 -26.46 -21.84 29.81
CA ILE A 345 -26.77 -23.07 30.53
C ILE A 345 -25.57 -23.49 31.39
N LYS A 346 -24.33 -23.39 30.88
CA LYS A 346 -23.13 -23.72 31.68
C LYS A 346 -22.91 -22.79 32.86
N GLU A 347 -23.30 -21.52 32.74
CA GLU A 347 -23.12 -20.55 33.83
C GLU A 347 -24.03 -20.81 35.04
N ASN A 348 -25.08 -21.63 34.90
CA ASN A 348 -26.03 -22.01 35.95
C ASN A 348 -26.71 -20.84 36.69
N LYS A 349 -26.81 -19.67 36.05
CA LYS A 349 -27.41 -18.46 36.66
C LYS A 349 -28.90 -18.31 36.34
N TYR A 350 -29.38 -18.99 35.30
CA TYR A 350 -30.71 -18.82 34.74
C TYR A 350 -31.34 -20.19 34.45
N THR A 351 -32.65 -20.28 34.62
CA THR A 351 -33.44 -21.45 34.22
C THR A 351 -33.54 -21.55 32.69
N ILE A 352 -33.83 -22.74 32.17
CA ILE A 352 -34.02 -22.96 30.73
C ILE A 352 -35.11 -22.06 30.14
N SER A 353 -36.17 -21.79 30.92
CA SER A 353 -37.24 -20.87 30.53
C SER A 353 -36.72 -19.43 30.39
N GLU A 354 -35.98 -18.95 31.39
CA GLU A 354 -35.40 -17.60 31.37
C GLU A 354 -34.40 -17.43 30.23
N ILE A 355 -33.55 -18.43 29.96
CA ILE A 355 -32.61 -18.40 28.84
C ILE A 355 -33.34 -18.30 27.50
N ALA A 356 -34.44 -19.04 27.32
CA ALA A 356 -35.25 -18.97 26.11
C ALA A 356 -35.85 -17.55 25.90
N PHE A 357 -36.38 -16.95 26.96
CA PHE A 357 -36.92 -15.58 26.89
C PHE A 357 -35.83 -14.52 26.67
N MET A 358 -34.69 -14.63 27.36
CA MET A 358 -33.55 -13.71 27.23
C MET A 358 -32.94 -13.71 25.83
N LEU A 359 -33.07 -14.79 25.09
CA LEU A 359 -32.60 -14.89 23.71
C LEU A 359 -33.70 -14.56 22.69
N GLY A 360 -34.88 -14.14 23.15
CA GLY A 360 -35.99 -13.69 22.30
C GLY A 360 -36.72 -14.82 21.57
N PHE A 361 -36.75 -16.04 22.11
CA PHE A 361 -37.61 -17.11 21.59
C PHE A 361 -39.06 -16.87 22.02
N SER A 362 -40.01 -17.06 21.09
CA SER A 362 -41.44 -16.83 21.35
C SER A 362 -42.08 -17.85 22.30
N SER A 363 -41.45 -19.01 22.51
CA SER A 363 -41.86 -19.99 23.52
C SER A 363 -40.72 -20.95 23.88
N ILE A 364 -40.79 -21.51 25.09
CA ILE A 364 -39.86 -22.56 25.55
C ILE A 364 -39.94 -23.82 24.68
N HIS A 365 -41.13 -24.19 24.19
CA HIS A 365 -41.30 -25.35 23.32
C HIS A 365 -40.59 -25.17 21.98
N TYR A 366 -40.66 -23.97 21.40
CA TYR A 366 -39.98 -23.64 20.16
C TYR A 366 -38.45 -23.64 20.35
N PHE A 367 -37.97 -23.06 21.45
CA PHE A 367 -36.57 -23.11 21.84
C PHE A 367 -36.06 -24.54 22.01
N SER A 368 -36.72 -25.36 22.82
CA SER A 368 -36.29 -26.74 23.08
C SER A 368 -36.24 -27.57 21.80
N ARG A 369 -37.23 -27.42 20.91
CA ARG A 369 -37.22 -28.12 19.62
C ARG A 369 -36.05 -27.69 18.75
N ALA A 370 -35.79 -26.39 18.64
CA ALA A 370 -34.69 -25.86 17.86
C ALA A 370 -33.32 -26.28 18.43
N PHE A 371 -33.17 -26.27 19.75
CA PHE A 371 -31.95 -26.70 20.43
C PHE A 371 -31.68 -28.20 20.22
N THR A 372 -32.68 -29.07 20.41
CA THR A 372 -32.54 -30.51 20.15
C THR A 372 -32.23 -30.80 18.69
N GLN A 373 -32.85 -30.09 17.75
CA GLN A 373 -32.55 -30.26 16.33
C GLN A 373 -31.12 -29.85 15.97
N HIS A 374 -30.56 -28.84 16.66
CA HIS A 374 -29.24 -28.31 16.35
C HIS A 374 -28.11 -29.08 17.07
N PHE A 375 -28.33 -29.56 18.30
CA PHE A 375 -27.30 -30.21 19.12
C PHE A 375 -27.55 -31.71 19.38
N GLU A 376 -28.64 -32.27 18.85
CA GLU A 376 -29.05 -33.68 19.00
C GLU A 376 -29.30 -34.12 20.46
N ILE A 377 -29.42 -33.16 21.39
CA ILE A 377 -29.69 -33.37 22.80
C ILE A 377 -30.63 -32.28 23.31
N SER A 378 -31.54 -32.59 24.25
CA SER A 378 -32.41 -31.55 24.81
C SER A 378 -31.64 -30.56 25.70
N PRO A 379 -32.11 -29.29 25.83
CA PRO A 379 -31.50 -28.32 26.73
C PRO A 379 -31.37 -28.83 28.17
N SER A 380 -32.38 -29.56 28.66
CA SER A 380 -32.42 -30.10 30.02
C SER A 380 -31.42 -31.24 30.22
N GLU A 381 -31.31 -32.15 29.25
CA GLU A 381 -30.29 -33.21 29.28
C GLU A 381 -28.89 -32.61 29.20
N TYR A 382 -28.69 -31.62 28.33
CA TYR A 382 -27.42 -30.89 28.23
C TYR A 382 -27.03 -30.25 29.56
N ALA A 383 -27.94 -29.55 30.23
CA ALA A 383 -27.70 -29.00 31.56
C ALA A 383 -27.27 -30.07 32.58
N GLN A 384 -27.94 -31.23 32.60
CA GLN A 384 -27.57 -32.32 33.51
C GLN A 384 -26.16 -32.87 33.25
N THR A 385 -25.73 -32.95 31.98
CA THR A 385 -24.36 -33.40 31.65
C THR A 385 -23.30 -32.42 32.12
N VAL A 386 -23.56 -31.13 32.04
CA VAL A 386 -22.62 -30.08 32.44
C VAL A 386 -22.49 -30.01 33.97
N PHE A 387 -23.56 -30.26 34.72
CA PHE A 387 -23.58 -30.15 36.19
C PHE A 387 -23.26 -31.45 36.94
N LYS A 388 -23.02 -32.56 36.23
CA LYS A 388 -22.58 -33.83 36.81
C LYS A 388 -21.06 -34.05 36.73
N SER A 389 -20.30 -33.03 36.33
CA SER A 389 -18.81 -33.05 36.26
C SER A 389 -18.19 -32.37 37.48
#